data_AF-A0A355KXD1-F1
#
_entry.id   AF-A0A355KXD1-F1
#
_cell.length_a   1.000
_cell.length_b   1.000
_cell.length_c   1.000
_cell.angle_alpha   90.00
_cell.angle_beta   90.00
_cell.angle_gamma   90.00
#
_symmetry.space_group_name_H-M   'P 1'
#
loop_
_entity.id
_entity.type
_entity.pdbx_description
1 polymer ?
#
loop_
_entity_poly.entity_id
_entity_poly.type
_entity_poly.pdbx_seq_one_letter_code
_entity_poly.pdbx_strand_id
1 'polypeptide(L)'
;MTNIIVKTFIKDYKNVTDSKVRMKYGILSGCVGIALNVVLCLMKFFVGSMTGSIAITADAVNNLSDAGSSAVTVFGFKMAG
;
A
#
# COMPACT_ATOMS: atom_id res chain seq x y z
N MET A 1 -8.70 -8.71 -10.76
CA MET A 1 -8.89 -8.59 -9.29
C MET A 1 -9.08 -7.15 -8.82
N THR A 2 -8.25 -6.18 -9.24
CA THR A 2 -8.31 -4.79 -8.78
C THR A 2 -9.59 -4.02 -9.13
N ASN A 3 -10.29 -4.41 -10.20
CA ASN A 3 -11.54 -3.76 -10.63
C ASN A 3 -12.66 -3.74 -9.57
N ILE A 4 -12.70 -4.71 -8.65
CA ILE A 4 -13.72 -4.76 -7.59
C ILE A 4 -13.44 -3.66 -6.56
N ILE A 5 -12.20 -3.57 -6.06
CA ILE A 5 -11.77 -2.58 -5.07
C ILE A 5 -11.98 -1.16 -5.63
N VAL A 6 -11.56 -0.97 -6.87
CA VAL A 6 -11.67 0.31 -7.58
C VAL A 6 -13.13 0.73 -7.77
N LYS A 7 -14.01 -0.17 -8.22
CA LYS A 7 -15.43 0.14 -8.46
C LYS A 7 -16.17 0.47 -7.16
N THR A 8 -15.74 -0.09 -6.03
CA THR A 8 -16.33 0.19 -4.71
C THR A 8 -15.87 1.55 -4.16
N PHE A 9 -14.60 1.91 -4.33
CA PHE A 9 -14.02 3.11 -3.71
C PHE A 9 -13.93 4.35 -4.62
N ILE A 10 -13.96 4.18 -5.94
CA ILE A 10 -13.81 5.27 -6.91
C ILE A 10 -15.09 5.41 -7.74
N LYS A 11 -15.85 6.46 -7.44
CA LYS A 11 -16.98 6.90 -8.27
C LYS A 11 -16.42 7.42 -9.60
N ASP A 12 -17.02 7.00 -10.72
CA ASP A 12 -16.59 7.34 -12.09
C ASP A 12 -15.22 6.79 -12.52
N TYR A 13 -14.86 5.60 -12.00
CA TYR A 13 -13.57 4.93 -12.21
C TYR A 13 -13.12 4.77 -13.69
N LYS A 14 -14.03 4.83 -14.67
CA LYS A 14 -13.68 4.75 -16.10
C LYS A 14 -13.06 6.04 -16.65
N ASN A 15 -13.30 7.19 -16.01
CA ASN A 15 -12.83 8.48 -16.50
C ASN A 15 -11.41 8.81 -16.00
N VAL A 16 -10.45 7.97 -16.40
CA VAL A 16 -9.03 8.09 -15.98
C VAL A 16 -8.31 9.32 -16.53
N THR A 17 -8.93 10.02 -17.48
CA THR A 17 -8.46 11.28 -18.06
C THR A 17 -8.67 12.46 -17.09
N ASP A 18 -9.59 12.32 -16.13
CA ASP A 18 -9.80 13.31 -15.07
C ASP A 18 -8.72 13.19 -13.99
N SER A 19 -8.01 14.28 -13.73
CA SER A 19 -6.96 14.35 -12.72
C SER A 19 -7.44 13.96 -11.32
N LYS A 20 -8.70 14.26 -10.96
CA LYS A 20 -9.28 13.90 -9.65
C LYS A 20 -9.52 12.40 -9.53
N VAL A 21 -9.92 11.74 -10.63
CA VAL A 21 -10.10 10.29 -10.66
C VAL A 21 -8.73 9.63 -10.50
N ARG A 22 -7.74 10.06 -11.27
CA ARG A 22 -6.36 9.55 -11.20
C ARG A 22 -5.73 9.74 -9.81
N MET A 23 -5.98 10.88 -9.16
CA MET A 23 -5.55 11.13 -7.78
C MET A 23 -6.19 10.13 -6.80
N LYS A 24 -7.51 9.88 -6.91
CA LYS A 24 -8.19 8.87 -6.08
C LYS A 24 -7.64 7.46 -6.29
N TYR A 25 -7.27 7.11 -7.52
CA TYR A 25 -6.59 5.85 -7.83
C TYR A 25 -5.24 5.74 -7.13
N GLY A 26 -4.42 6.79 -7.21
CA GLY A 26 -3.11 6.83 -6.56
C GLY A 26 -3.19 6.72 -5.05
N ILE A 27 -4.09 7.49 -4.43
CA ILE A 27 -4.32 7.45 -2.98
C ILE A 27 -4.84 6.07 -2.54
N LEU A 28 -5.83 5.52 -3.24
CA LEU A 28 -6.38 4.20 -2.92
C LEU A 28 -5.31 3.11 -3.03
N SER A 29 -4.55 3.09 -4.13
CA SER A 29 -3.48 2.11 -4.34
C SER A 29 -2.40 2.21 -3.26
N GLY A 30 -1.98 3.43 -2.92
CA GLY A 30 -0.99 3.64 -1.86
C GLY A 30 -1.52 3.24 -0.49
N CYS A 31 -2.75 3.62 -0.12
CA CYS A 31 -3.35 3.21 1.16
C CYS A 31 -3.49 1.69 1.29
N VAL A 32 -3.94 1.00 0.23
CA VAL A 32 -4.00 -0.47 0.22
C VAL A 32 -2.61 -1.08 0.35
N GLY A 33 -1.62 -0.54 -0.37
CA GLY A 33 -0.22 -0.96 -0.29
C GLY A 33 0.37 -0.82 1.12
N ILE A 34 0.12 0.31 1.79
CA ILE A 34 0.53 0.54 3.19
C ILE A 34 -0.11 -0.50 4.10
N ALA A 35 -1.43 -0.66 4.03
CA ALA A 35 -2.16 -1.55 4.93
C ALA A 35 -1.67 -3.01 4.81
N LEU A 36 -1.53 -3.52 3.59
CA LEU A 36 -1.07 -4.90 3.37
C LEU A 36 0.37 -5.11 3.83
N ASN A 37 1.27 -4.17 3.54
CA ASN A 37 2.68 -4.28 3.92
C ASN A 37 2.91 -4.15 5.42
N VAL A 38 2.19 -3.25 6.09
CA VAL A 38 2.25 -3.15 7.57
C VAL A 38 1.75 -4.43 8.21
N VAL A 39 0.63 -4.98 7.74
CA VAL A 39 0.08 -6.24 8.24
C VAL A 39 1.07 -7.39 8.04
N LEU A 40 1.68 -7.51 6.85
CA LEU A 40 2.71 -8.52 6.57
C LEU A 40 3.97 -8.33 7.42
N CYS A 41 4.45 -7.09 7.57
CA CYS A 41 5.59 -6.76 8.41
C CYS A 41 5.35 -7.21 9.86
N LEU A 42 4.18 -6.90 10.43
CA LEU A 42 3.84 -7.30 11.80
C LEU A 42 3.83 -8.82 11.94
N MET A 43 3.14 -9.53 11.05
CA MET A 43 3.12 -11.00 11.09
C MET A 43 4.52 -11.61 10.99
N LYS A 44 5.33 -11.16 10.03
CA LYS A 44 6.70 -11.65 9.85
C LYS A 44 7.59 -11.31 11.04
N PHE A 45 7.45 -10.11 11.61
CA PHE A 45 8.21 -9.72 12.79
C PHE A 45 7.89 -10.60 14.01
N PHE A 46 6.60 -10.89 14.24
CA PHE A 46 6.19 -11.82 15.29
C PHE A 46 6.71 -13.23 15.05
N VAL A 47 6.51 -13.78 13.85
CA VAL A 47 7.00 -15.13 13.50
C VAL A 47 8.53 -15.20 13.59
N GLY A 48 9.24 -14.23 13.02
CA GLY A 48 10.69 -14.15 13.04
C GLY A 48 11.26 -14.05 14.46
N SER A 49 10.60 -13.28 15.33
CA SER A 49 10.97 -13.18 16.75
C SER A 49 10.72 -14.48 17.51
N MET A 50 9.59 -15.16 17.25
CA MET A 50 9.27 -16.45 17.88
C MET A 50 10.21 -17.57 17.43
N THR A 51 10.61 -17.58 16.15
CA THR A 51 11.50 -18.62 15.60
C THR A 51 12.99 -18.28 15.73
N GLY A 52 13.34 -17.08 16.23
CA GLY A 52 14.72 -16.58 16.23
C GLY A 52 15.32 -16.44 14.82
N SER A 53 14.49 -16.27 13.78
CA SER A 53 14.95 -16.26 12.39
C SER A 53 15.31 -14.86 11.95
N ILE A 54 16.61 -14.63 11.73
CA ILE A 54 17.14 -13.38 11.18
C ILE A 54 16.61 -13.16 9.75
N ALA A 55 16.46 -14.23 8.96
CA ALA A 55 15.95 -14.14 7.59
C ALA A 55 14.51 -13.63 7.54
N ILE A 56 13.62 -14.17 8.39
CA ILE A 56 12.21 -13.75 8.44
C ILE A 56 12.11 -12.31 8.98
N THR A 57 12.94 -11.96 9.97
CA THR A 57 12.97 -10.60 10.53
C THR A 57 13.48 -9.59 9.50
N ALA A 58 14.50 -9.94 8.70
CA ALA A 58 14.99 -9.11 7.58
C ALA A 58 13.93 -8.93 6.49
N ASP A 59 13.14 -9.97 6.22
CA ASP A 59 12.02 -9.92 5.28
C ASP A 59 10.88 -9.01 5.81
N ALA A 60 10.66 -8.97 7.13
CA ALA A 60 9.74 -8.03 7.76
C ALA A 60 10.16 -6.56 7.53
N VAL A 61 11.46 -6.25 7.64
CA VAL A 61 12.01 -4.90 7.38
C VAL A 61 11.83 -4.49 5.91
N ASN A 62 11.92 -5.42 4.97
CA ASN A 62 11.59 -5.14 3.56
C ASN A 62 10.12 -4.75 3.40
N ASN A 63 9.18 -5.51 3.97
CA ASN A 63 7.76 -5.12 3.97
C ASN A 63 7.50 -3.77 4.64
N LEU A 64 8.24 -3.42 5.69
CA LEU A 64 8.17 -2.07 6.29
C LEU A 64 8.63 -0.98 5.30
N SER A 65 9.70 -1.24 4.56
CA SER A 65 10.23 -0.31 3.56
C SER A 65 9.25 -0.09 2.41
N ASP A 66 8.56 -1.14 1.97
CA ASP A 66 7.49 -1.05 0.98
C ASP A 66 6.27 -0.27 1.48
N ALA A 67 5.92 -0.39 2.77
CA ALA A 67 4.89 0.44 3.39
C ALA A 67 5.32 1.93 3.39
N GLY A 68 6.58 2.21 3.70
CA GLY A 68 7.15 3.57 3.61
C GLY A 68 7.09 4.14 2.19
N SER A 69 7.50 3.37 1.19
CA SER A 69 7.42 3.76 -0.23
C SER A 69 5.98 4.04 -0.68
N SER A 70 5.03 3.21 -0.21
CA SER A 70 3.60 3.41 -0.47
C SER A 70 3.07 4.69 0.20
N ALA A 71 3.55 5.03 1.40
CA ALA A 71 3.22 6.30 2.07
C ALA A 71 3.72 7.50 1.27
N VAL A 72 4.98 7.48 0.82
CA VAL A 72 5.53 8.54 -0.04
C VAL A 72 4.70 8.69 -1.32
N THR A 73 4.25 7.58 -1.91
CA THR A 73 3.37 7.61 -3.09
C THR A 73 2.04 8.31 -2.79
N VAL A 74 1.38 8.01 -1.67
CA VAL A 74 0.14 8.70 -1.26
C VAL A 74 0.37 10.20 -1.08
N PHE A 75 1.46 10.59 -0.42
CA PHE A 75 1.82 12.01 -0.26
C PHE A 75 2.08 12.69 -1.60
N GLY A 76 2.80 12.02 -2.52
CA GLY A 76 3.05 12.53 -3.87
C GLY A 76 1.75 12.78 -4.65
N PHE A 77 0.78 11.87 -4.58
CA PHE A 77 -0.54 12.10 -5.19
C PHE A 77 -1.33 13.22 -4.52
N LYS A 78 -1.16 13.44 -3.21
CA LYS A 78 -1.77 14.56 -2.49
C LYS A 78 -1.16 15.91 -2.84
N MET A 79 0.12 15.96 -3.23
CA MET A 79 0.81 17.18 -3.64
C MET A 79 0.61 17.51 -5.13
N ALA A 80 0.38 16.49 -5.95
CA ALA A 80 0.20 16.63 -7.40
C ALA A 80 -1.23 17.02 -7.84
N GLY A 81 -2.21 16.93 -6.93
CA GLY A 81 -3.61 17.31 -7.15
C GLY A 81 -3.93 18.65 -6.51
#